data_AF-A0A2R6GI43-F1
#
_entry.id   AF-A0A2R6GI43-F1
#
_cell.length_a   1.000
_cell.length_b   1.000
_cell.length_c   1.000
_cell.angle_alpha   90.00
_cell.angle_beta   90.00
_cell.angle_gamma   90.00
#
_symmetry.space_group_name_H-M   'P 1'
#
loop_
_entity.id
_entity.type
_entity.pdbx_description
1 polymer ?
#
loop_
_entity_poly.entity_id
_entity_poly.type
_entity_poly.pdbx_seq_one_letter_code
_entity_poly.pdbx_strand_id
1 'polypeptide(L)'
;MTTSEDECVAALREAVECLDESPTKAQYEDLGLTPASATIQRVMGGWNEAKAAAGLETYDWRDAGGTEVEPKPEDVEMPDDVDWEDLTGQQRWYYKNREARIERKDRRRRELRAWLHEFKHDECECANCGEGRHACLDFHHPGEKDLSVSDMIAYGYSRERIREEIQRCVVLCANCHRVEHYDPPQSESDSV
;
A
#
# COMPACT_ATOMS: atom_id res chain seq x y z
N MET A 1 -16.37 -27.54 -27.98
CA MET A 1 -17.83 -27.58 -27.79
C MET A 1 -18.17 -26.43 -26.87
N THR A 2 -18.95 -25.47 -27.36
CA THR A 2 -19.39 -24.30 -26.57
C THR A 2 -20.57 -24.74 -25.72
N THR A 3 -20.36 -24.88 -24.41
CA THR A 3 -21.43 -25.14 -23.46
C THR A 3 -22.46 -24.02 -23.50
N SER A 4 -23.74 -24.36 -23.63
CA SER A 4 -24.84 -23.38 -23.63
C SER A 4 -25.36 -23.08 -22.22
N GLU A 5 -26.12 -22.00 -22.06
CA GLU A 5 -26.78 -21.65 -20.79
C GLU A 5 -27.77 -22.74 -20.36
N ASP A 6 -28.51 -23.32 -21.31
CA ASP A 6 -29.45 -24.41 -21.05
C ASP A 6 -28.76 -25.67 -20.50
N GLU A 7 -27.57 -26.01 -21.01
CA GLU A 7 -26.77 -27.13 -20.50
C GLU A 7 -26.26 -26.88 -19.08
N CYS A 8 -25.95 -25.62 -18.75
CA CYS A 8 -25.56 -25.23 -17.39
C CYS A 8 -26.73 -25.36 -16.40
N VAL A 9 -27.93 -24.94 -16.81
CA VAL A 9 -29.15 -25.06 -16.01
C VAL A 9 -29.55 -26.53 -15.83
N ALA A 10 -29.46 -27.35 -16.87
CA ALA A 10 -29.76 -28.77 -16.80
C ALA A 10 -28.87 -29.51 -15.81
N ALA A 11 -27.56 -29.26 -15.84
CA ALA A 11 -26.62 -29.90 -14.92
C ALA A 11 -26.83 -29.46 -13.46
N LEU A 12 -27.23 -28.20 -13.22
CA LEU A 12 -27.60 -27.76 -11.87
C LEU A 12 -28.87 -28.42 -11.34
N ARG A 13 -29.84 -28.72 -12.20
CA ARG A 13 -31.04 -29.49 -11.82
C ARG A 13 -30.71 -30.95 -11.53
N GLU A 14 -29.86 -31.57 -12.33
CA GLU A 14 -29.35 -32.93 -12.11
C GLU A 14 -28.60 -33.04 -10.77
N ALA A 15 -27.84 -32.01 -10.41
CA ALA A 15 -27.19 -31.95 -9.10
C ALA A 15 -28.18 -31.91 -7.93
N VAL A 16 -29.33 -31.24 -8.09
CA VAL A 16 -30.40 -31.20 -7.08
C VAL A 16 -31.09 -32.54 -6.96
N GLU A 17 -31.35 -33.23 -8.08
CA GLU A 17 -31.90 -34.59 -8.06
C GLU A 17 -30.98 -35.58 -7.31
N CYS A 18 -29.66 -35.36 -7.37
CA CYS A 18 -28.68 -36.18 -6.69
C CYS A 18 -28.52 -35.87 -5.19
N LEU A 19 -28.73 -34.61 -4.78
CA LEU A 19 -28.48 -34.14 -3.41
C LEU A 19 -29.74 -33.91 -2.58
N ASP A 20 -30.92 -33.87 -3.22
CA ASP A 20 -32.21 -33.46 -2.65
C ASP A 20 -32.19 -32.06 -1.99
N GLU A 21 -31.18 -31.25 -2.36
CA GLU A 21 -30.99 -29.88 -1.88
C GLU A 21 -30.29 -29.01 -2.93
N SER A 22 -30.30 -27.70 -2.71
CA SER A 22 -29.66 -26.73 -3.59
C SER A 22 -28.11 -26.81 -3.49
N PRO A 23 -27.38 -27.25 -4.54
CA PRO A 23 -25.96 -27.57 -4.43
C PRO A 23 -25.09 -26.36 -4.09
N THR A 24 -24.16 -26.52 -3.17
CA THR A 24 -22.97 -25.65 -3.08
C THR A 24 -22.03 -25.97 -4.25
N LYS A 25 -21.11 -25.05 -4.55
CA LYS A 25 -20.11 -25.26 -5.61
C LYS A 25 -19.26 -26.51 -5.36
N ALA A 26 -18.85 -26.73 -4.10
CA ALA A 26 -18.06 -27.89 -3.72
C ALA A 26 -18.85 -29.20 -3.89
N GLN A 27 -20.09 -29.25 -3.43
CA GLN A 27 -20.96 -30.41 -3.61
C GLN A 27 -21.19 -30.74 -5.08
N TYR A 28 -21.38 -29.73 -5.94
CA TYR A 28 -21.51 -29.95 -7.38
C TYR A 28 -20.24 -30.54 -8.01
N GLU A 29 -19.06 -30.08 -7.60
CA GLU A 29 -17.78 -30.60 -8.08
C GLU A 29 -17.55 -32.06 -7.67
N ASP A 30 -17.99 -32.44 -6.46
CA ASP A 30 -17.90 -33.81 -5.97
C ASP A 30 -18.80 -34.80 -6.74
N LEU A 31 -19.91 -34.32 -7.32
CA LEU A 31 -20.78 -35.13 -8.19
C LEU A 31 -20.13 -35.45 -9.55
N GLY A 32 -19.06 -34.75 -9.93
CA GLY A 32 -18.37 -34.98 -11.20
C GLY A 32 -19.21 -34.65 -12.45
N LEU A 33 -20.22 -33.80 -12.30
CA LEU A 33 -21.14 -33.44 -13.39
C LEU A 33 -20.50 -32.53 -14.43
N THR A 34 -21.00 -32.62 -15.66
CA THR A 34 -20.58 -31.78 -16.77
C THR A 34 -21.74 -30.92 -17.24
N PRO A 35 -21.54 -29.60 -17.49
CA PRO A 35 -20.28 -28.86 -17.51
C PRO A 35 -19.68 -28.58 -16.11
N ALA A 36 -18.35 -28.42 -16.05
CA ALA A 36 -17.65 -28.10 -14.80
C ALA A 36 -18.13 -26.76 -14.20
N SER A 37 -18.05 -26.62 -12.87
CA SER A 37 -18.50 -25.41 -12.14
C SER A 37 -17.89 -24.11 -12.67
N ALA A 38 -16.63 -24.15 -13.12
CA ALA A 38 -15.93 -23.01 -13.71
C ALA A 38 -16.48 -22.63 -15.09
N THR A 39 -16.92 -23.62 -15.87
CA THR A 39 -17.59 -23.40 -17.16
C THR A 39 -18.96 -22.78 -16.94
N ILE A 40 -19.72 -23.28 -15.95
CA ILE A 40 -21.01 -22.72 -15.57
C ILE A 40 -20.87 -21.26 -15.16
N GLN A 41 -19.94 -20.92 -14.26
CA GLN A 41 -19.69 -19.54 -13.84
C GLN A 41 -19.31 -18.62 -15.01
N ARG A 42 -18.53 -19.12 -15.97
CA ARG A 42 -18.12 -18.33 -17.14
C ARG A 42 -19.25 -18.10 -18.13
N VAL A 43 -20.13 -19.09 -18.31
CA VAL A 43 -21.27 -19.01 -19.24
C VAL A 43 -22.40 -18.20 -18.63
N MET A 44 -22.69 -18.40 -17.34
CA MET A 44 -23.85 -17.84 -16.65
C MET A 44 -23.56 -16.56 -15.87
N GLY A 45 -22.34 -16.00 -15.95
CA GLY A 45 -21.95 -14.76 -15.24
C GLY A 45 -21.66 -14.91 -13.74
N GLY A 46 -22.10 -16.01 -13.12
CA GLY A 46 -21.76 -16.35 -11.74
C GLY A 46 -22.43 -17.62 -11.25
N TRP A 47 -21.99 -18.16 -10.11
CA TRP A 47 -22.58 -19.38 -9.55
C TRP A 47 -24.00 -19.13 -9.01
N ASN A 48 -24.20 -18.00 -8.32
CA ASN A 48 -25.53 -17.60 -7.86
C ASN A 48 -26.46 -17.25 -9.02
N GLU A 49 -25.95 -16.62 -10.09
CA GLU A 49 -26.73 -16.34 -11.30
C GLU A 49 -27.18 -17.64 -11.99
N ALA A 50 -26.29 -18.64 -12.06
CA ALA A 50 -26.64 -19.96 -12.57
C ALA A 50 -27.69 -20.68 -11.71
N LYS A 51 -27.56 -20.64 -10.37
CA LYS A 51 -28.54 -21.21 -9.44
C LYS A 51 -29.89 -20.50 -9.55
N ALA A 52 -29.91 -19.17 -9.65
CA ALA A 52 -31.12 -18.40 -9.86
C ALA A 52 -31.81 -18.76 -11.18
N ALA A 53 -31.05 -18.88 -12.28
CA ALA A 53 -31.57 -19.31 -13.58
C ALA A 53 -32.14 -20.74 -13.56
N ALA A 54 -31.58 -21.61 -12.71
CA ALA A 54 -32.08 -22.97 -12.49
C ALA A 54 -33.29 -23.05 -11.54
N GLY A 55 -33.70 -21.92 -10.92
CA GLY A 55 -34.77 -21.86 -9.93
C GLY A 55 -34.36 -22.38 -8.54
N LEU A 56 -33.07 -22.37 -8.25
CA LEU A 56 -32.49 -22.91 -7.02
C LEU A 56 -32.20 -21.80 -6.01
N GLU A 57 -32.30 -22.14 -4.73
CA GLU A 57 -31.99 -21.21 -3.64
C GLU A 57 -30.53 -20.75 -3.74
N THR A 58 -30.32 -19.43 -3.80
CA THR A 58 -28.99 -18.81 -3.90
C THR A 58 -28.44 -18.48 -2.54
N TYR A 59 -27.12 -18.42 -2.44
CA TYR A 59 -26.44 -17.98 -1.23
C TYR A 59 -26.21 -16.46 -1.29
N ASP A 60 -26.89 -15.68 -0.46
CA ASP A 60 -26.45 -14.33 -0.14
C ASP A 60 -25.56 -14.37 1.10
N TRP A 61 -24.36 -13.81 0.99
CA TRP A 61 -23.46 -13.67 2.13
C TRP A 61 -24.05 -12.80 3.25
N ARG A 62 -25.08 -11.99 2.94
CA ARG A 62 -25.89 -11.22 3.89
C ARG A 62 -26.86 -12.10 4.69
N ASP A 63 -27.42 -13.13 4.05
CA ASP A 63 -28.37 -14.07 4.68
C ASP A 63 -27.66 -15.12 5.55
N ALA A 64 -26.36 -15.35 5.29
CA ALA A 64 -25.53 -16.28 6.05
C ALA A 64 -25.20 -15.83 7.49
N GLY A 65 -25.78 -14.73 7.96
CA GLY A 65 -25.40 -14.07 9.19
C GLY A 65 -23.97 -13.54 9.04
N GLY A 66 -23.83 -12.35 8.46
CA GLY A 66 -22.54 -11.66 8.45
C GLY A 66 -21.91 -11.69 9.85
N THR A 67 -20.59 -11.83 9.93
CA THR A 67 -19.90 -11.81 11.23
C THR A 67 -20.33 -10.56 11.99
N GLU A 68 -20.90 -10.76 13.18
CA GLU A 68 -21.38 -9.68 14.05
C GLU A 68 -20.29 -8.62 14.16
N VAL A 69 -20.60 -7.42 13.70
CA VAL A 69 -19.64 -6.31 13.72
C VAL A 69 -19.62 -5.77 15.13
N GLU A 70 -18.50 -5.93 15.82
CA GLU A 70 -18.31 -5.31 17.14
C GLU A 70 -18.48 -3.79 17.04
N PRO A 71 -19.06 -3.13 18.05
CA PRO A 71 -19.29 -1.69 18.06
C PRO A 71 -17.98 -0.90 17.92
N LYS A 72 -18.07 0.34 17.44
CA LYS A 72 -16.92 1.23 17.30
C LYS A 72 -16.29 1.47 18.68
N PRO A 73 -14.98 1.22 18.87
CA PRO A 73 -14.29 1.62 20.08
C PRO A 73 -14.33 3.15 20.28
N GLU A 74 -14.42 3.61 21.54
CA GLU A 74 -14.55 5.04 21.88
C GLU A 74 -13.32 5.86 21.47
N ASP A 75 -12.15 5.23 21.47
CA ASP A 75 -10.85 5.81 21.14
C ASP A 75 -10.59 5.92 19.62
N VAL A 76 -11.51 5.48 18.77
CA VAL A 76 -11.35 5.51 17.32
C VAL A 76 -12.03 6.75 16.72
N GLU A 77 -11.21 7.72 16.30
CA GLU A 77 -11.68 8.89 15.54
C GLU A 77 -11.97 8.53 14.08
N MET A 78 -13.17 8.91 13.61
CA MET A 78 -13.65 8.70 12.24
C MET A 78 -14.47 9.91 11.76
N PRO A 79 -14.48 10.20 10.44
CA PRO A 79 -15.37 11.21 9.88
C PRO A 79 -16.85 10.88 10.13
N ASP A 80 -17.67 11.90 10.35
CA ASP A 80 -19.11 11.74 10.68
C ASP A 80 -19.93 11.14 9.52
N ASP A 81 -19.43 11.24 8.29
CA ASP A 81 -20.04 10.68 7.07
C ASP A 81 -19.74 9.19 6.85
N VAL A 82 -18.98 8.56 7.75
CA VAL A 82 -18.56 7.15 7.63
C VAL A 82 -19.23 6.31 8.72
N ASP A 83 -20.09 5.39 8.30
CA ASP A 83 -20.72 4.41 9.18
C ASP A 83 -19.78 3.22 9.48
N TRP A 84 -19.59 2.90 10.76
CA TRP A 84 -18.71 1.82 11.22
C TRP A 84 -19.19 0.41 10.85
N GLU A 85 -20.50 0.20 10.83
CA GLU A 85 -21.14 -1.09 10.55
C GLU A 85 -20.99 -1.42 9.06
N ASP A 86 -21.11 -0.40 8.21
CA ASP A 86 -20.95 -0.51 6.75
C ASP A 86 -19.50 -0.72 6.29
N LEU A 87 -18.51 -0.50 7.18
CA LEU A 87 -17.12 -0.73 6.84
C LEU A 87 -16.80 -2.21 6.59
N THR A 88 -15.84 -2.46 5.72
CA THR A 88 -15.17 -3.76 5.64
C THR A 88 -14.29 -3.98 6.88
N GLY A 89 -13.99 -5.24 7.19
CA GLY A 89 -13.04 -5.56 8.27
C GLY A 89 -11.66 -4.90 8.09
N GLN A 90 -11.22 -4.73 6.84
CA GLN A 90 -9.96 -4.04 6.52
C GLN A 90 -10.04 -2.53 6.83
N GLN A 91 -11.14 -1.87 6.50
CA GLN A 91 -11.34 -0.45 6.81
C GLN A 91 -11.44 -0.21 8.31
N ARG A 92 -12.16 -1.07 9.06
CA ARG A 92 -12.17 -1.01 10.54
C ARG A 92 -10.78 -1.15 11.12
N TRP A 93 -9.99 -2.12 10.62
CA TRP A 93 -8.60 -2.28 11.05
C TRP A 93 -7.75 -1.04 10.76
N TYR A 94 -7.95 -0.39 9.61
CA TYR A 94 -7.26 0.85 9.25
C TYR A 94 -7.53 1.96 10.28
N TYR A 95 -8.81 2.23 10.60
CA TYR A 95 -9.16 3.28 11.57
C TYR A 95 -8.62 2.96 12.97
N LYS A 96 -8.77 1.71 13.44
CA LYS A 96 -8.20 1.26 14.74
C LYS A 96 -6.70 1.46 14.84
N ASN A 97 -5.97 1.30 13.74
CA ASN A 97 -4.51 1.33 13.75
C ASN A 97 -3.92 2.65 13.22
N ARG A 98 -4.75 3.59 12.76
CA ARG A 98 -4.31 4.81 12.08
C ARG A 98 -3.37 5.62 12.98
N GLU A 99 -3.79 5.92 14.20
CA GLU A 99 -3.02 6.71 15.15
C GLU A 99 -1.71 6.03 15.52
N ALA A 100 -1.78 4.76 15.93
CA ALA A 100 -0.59 3.97 16.26
C ALA A 100 0.40 3.84 15.09
N ARG A 101 -0.07 3.90 13.84
CA ARG A 101 0.79 3.92 12.64
C ARG A 101 1.42 5.29 12.41
N ILE A 102 0.66 6.37 12.59
CA ILE A 102 1.17 7.75 12.52
C ILE A 102 2.25 7.94 13.59
N GLU A 103 1.97 7.55 14.83
CA GLU A 103 2.91 7.64 15.94
C GLU A 103 4.18 6.84 15.69
N ARG A 104 4.07 5.60 15.20
CA ARG A 104 5.23 4.77 14.82
C ARG A 104 6.09 5.46 13.75
N LYS A 105 5.47 6.06 12.74
CA LYS A 105 6.16 6.79 11.67
C LYS A 105 6.88 8.01 12.22
N ASP A 106 6.23 8.78 13.09
CA ASP A 106 6.80 9.99 13.67
C ASP A 106 7.91 9.68 14.66
N ARG A 107 7.76 8.64 15.49
CA ARG A 107 8.83 8.13 16.34
C ARG A 107 10.06 7.76 15.52
N ARG A 108 9.87 6.99 14.44
CA ARG A 108 10.97 6.61 13.53
C ARG A 108 11.67 7.82 12.92
N ARG A 109 10.92 8.83 12.48
CA ARG A 109 11.48 10.09 11.95
C ARG A 109 12.30 10.84 12.99
N ARG A 110 11.83 10.92 14.24
CA ARG A 110 12.58 11.55 15.34
C ARG A 110 13.88 10.81 15.62
N GLU A 111 13.83 9.48 15.71
CA GLU A 111 15.02 8.65 15.91
C GLU A 111 16.05 8.82 14.78
N LEU A 112 15.59 8.90 13.52
CA LEU A 112 16.49 9.10 12.38
C LEU A 112 17.10 10.50 12.36
N ARG A 113 16.35 11.53 12.75
CA ARG A 113 16.89 12.91 12.87
C ARG A 113 17.92 13.00 14.00
N ALA A 114 17.64 12.41 15.14
CA ALA A 114 18.59 12.36 16.26
C ALA A 114 19.88 11.64 15.87
N TRP A 115 19.74 10.47 15.23
CA TRP A 115 20.88 9.71 14.71
C TRP A 115 21.69 10.52 13.68
N LEU A 116 21.04 11.21 12.73
CA LEU A 116 21.75 12.01 11.74
C LEU A 116 22.48 13.20 12.38
N HIS A 117 21.87 13.81 13.40
CA HIS A 117 22.49 14.89 14.15
C HIS A 117 23.77 14.42 14.85
N GLU A 118 23.72 13.29 15.54
CA GLU A 118 24.90 12.65 16.15
C GLU A 118 25.96 12.32 15.10
N PHE A 119 25.56 11.70 13.99
CA PHE A 119 26.46 11.38 12.89
C PHE A 119 27.18 12.62 12.32
N LYS A 120 26.44 13.74 12.11
CA LYS A 120 27.05 14.99 11.64
C LYS A 120 27.99 15.61 12.68
N HIS A 121 27.72 15.42 13.97
CA HIS A 121 28.57 15.93 15.04
C HIS A 121 29.90 15.15 15.12
N ASP A 122 29.84 13.83 15.01
CA ASP A 122 30.99 12.95 15.26
C ASP A 122 31.86 12.72 14.03
N GLU A 123 31.27 12.66 12.83
CA GLU A 123 31.93 12.12 11.63
C GLU A 123 32.07 13.14 10.47
N CYS A 124 31.55 14.36 10.62
CA CYS A 124 31.40 15.28 9.49
C CYS A 124 32.09 16.63 9.71
N GLU A 125 32.79 17.07 8.67
CA GLU A 125 33.28 18.43 8.49
C GLU A 125 33.11 18.84 7.02
N CYS A 126 33.07 20.14 6.76
CA CYS A 126 32.98 20.62 5.38
C CYS A 126 34.26 20.27 4.61
N ALA A 127 34.13 19.52 3.51
CA ALA A 127 35.25 19.12 2.67
C ALA A 127 36.01 20.32 2.05
N ASN A 128 35.35 21.46 1.84
CA ASN A 128 35.97 22.64 1.21
C ASN A 128 36.65 23.59 2.21
N CYS A 129 36.11 23.74 3.43
CA CYS A 129 36.59 24.77 4.37
C CYS A 129 36.85 24.29 5.80
N GLY A 130 36.64 23.01 6.10
CA GLY A 130 36.91 22.42 7.43
C GLY A 130 35.95 22.88 8.54
N GLU A 131 34.81 23.48 8.19
CA GLU A 131 33.76 23.81 9.15
C GLU A 131 33.24 22.53 9.85
N GLY A 132 33.31 22.49 11.18
CA GLY A 132 32.86 21.36 12.01
C GLY A 132 31.52 21.59 12.72
N ARG A 133 30.92 22.79 12.60
CA ARG A 133 29.59 23.03 13.17
C ARG A 133 28.53 22.25 12.39
N HIS A 134 28.24 21.04 12.84
CA HIS A 134 27.26 20.12 12.27
C HIS A 134 25.90 20.75 11.91
N ALA A 135 25.45 21.78 12.66
CA ALA A 135 24.21 22.50 12.39
C ALA A 135 24.17 23.21 11.03
N CYS A 136 25.32 23.52 10.42
CA CYS A 136 25.41 24.15 9.09
C CYS A 136 25.94 23.22 7.99
N LEU A 137 26.12 21.93 8.28
CA LEU A 137 26.58 20.95 7.29
C LEU A 137 25.42 20.35 6.50
N ASP A 138 25.60 20.20 5.20
CA ASP A 138 24.67 19.63 4.24
C ASP A 138 25.36 18.53 3.41
N PHE A 139 24.57 17.60 2.90
CA PHE A 139 25.03 16.51 2.03
C PHE A 139 24.79 16.87 0.57
N HIS A 140 25.85 17.30 -0.12
CA HIS A 140 25.83 17.67 -1.52
C HIS A 140 26.00 16.44 -2.40
N HIS A 141 25.15 16.28 -3.42
CA HIS A 141 25.31 15.23 -4.42
C HIS A 141 26.00 15.82 -5.66
N PRO A 142 27.17 15.32 -6.07
CA PRO A 142 27.91 15.86 -7.22
C PRO A 142 27.32 15.47 -8.59
N GLY A 143 26.17 14.79 -8.63
CA GLY A 143 25.53 14.24 -9.85
C GLY A 143 24.04 14.59 -9.97
N GLU A 144 23.33 13.87 -10.84
CA GLU A 144 21.89 14.09 -11.07
C GLU A 144 21.01 13.71 -9.86
N LYS A 145 19.80 14.29 -9.83
CA LYS A 145 18.77 14.27 -8.77
C LYS A 145 18.54 12.89 -8.12
N ASP A 146 19.32 12.60 -7.09
CA ASP A 146 19.00 11.58 -6.11
C ASP A 146 18.15 12.16 -4.96
N LEU A 147 17.49 11.27 -4.22
CA LEU A 147 16.74 11.62 -3.02
C LEU A 147 17.70 12.21 -1.98
N SER A 148 17.41 13.40 -1.47
CA SER A 148 18.24 13.96 -0.41
C SER A 148 18.17 13.12 0.86
N VAL A 149 19.23 13.11 1.66
CA VAL A 149 19.26 12.46 2.98
C VAL A 149 18.07 12.93 3.85
N SER A 150 17.68 14.20 3.74
CA SER A 150 16.50 14.77 4.41
C SER A 150 15.19 14.12 3.95
N ASP A 151 15.03 13.87 2.65
CA ASP A 151 13.86 13.18 2.09
C ASP A 151 13.80 11.72 2.55
N MET A 152 14.94 11.03 2.58
CA MET A 152 15.01 9.64 3.06
C MET A 152 14.55 9.52 4.53
N ILE A 153 14.89 10.50 5.37
CA ILE A 153 14.39 10.58 6.75
C ILE A 153 12.89 10.83 6.77
N ALA A 154 12.38 11.74 5.94
CA ALA A 154 10.95 12.06 5.87
C ALA A 154 10.11 10.85 5.43
N TYR A 155 10.64 10.04 4.51
CA TYR A 155 10.04 8.80 4.04
C TYR A 155 10.28 7.59 4.97
N GLY A 156 11.24 7.69 5.89
CA GLY A 156 11.47 6.68 6.94
C GLY A 156 12.32 5.49 6.48
N TYR A 157 13.33 5.74 5.64
CA TYR A 157 14.25 4.71 5.15
C TYR A 157 15.04 4.04 6.29
N SER A 158 15.69 2.91 5.99
CA SER A 158 16.58 2.24 6.93
C SER A 158 17.85 3.08 7.16
N ARG A 159 18.51 2.90 8.31
CA ARG A 159 19.75 3.64 8.60
C ARG A 159 20.87 3.25 7.64
N GLU A 160 20.86 2.01 7.21
CA GLU A 160 21.82 1.42 6.26
C GLU A 160 21.72 2.11 4.91
N ARG A 161 20.50 2.25 4.35
CA ARG A 161 20.30 2.98 3.09
C ARG A 161 20.68 4.44 3.18
N ILE A 162 20.37 5.09 4.32
CA ILE A 162 20.78 6.49 4.51
C ILE A 162 22.31 6.60 4.54
N ARG A 163 23.02 5.66 5.17
CA ARG A 163 24.49 5.63 5.14
C ARG A 163 25.05 5.42 3.73
N GLU A 164 24.45 4.53 2.95
CA GLU A 164 24.82 4.31 1.54
C GLU A 164 24.64 5.59 0.70
N GLU A 165 23.60 6.38 0.97
CA GLU A 165 23.42 7.70 0.35
C GLU A 165 24.50 8.69 0.80
N ILE A 166 24.75 8.79 2.11
CA ILE A 166 25.77 9.69 2.66
C ILE A 166 27.15 9.42 2.06
N GLN A 167 27.51 8.16 1.81
CA GLN A 167 28.79 7.80 1.16
C GLN A 167 28.92 8.29 -0.29
N ARG A 168 27.80 8.55 -0.96
CA ARG A 168 27.77 9.15 -2.30
C ARG A 168 27.74 10.67 -2.27
N CYS A 169 27.56 11.27 -1.09
CA CYS A 169 27.52 12.70 -0.89
C CYS A 169 28.89 13.27 -0.53
N VAL A 170 29.08 14.54 -0.87
CA VAL A 170 30.15 15.39 -0.33
C VAL A 170 29.56 16.23 0.80
N VAL A 171 30.16 16.18 1.99
CA VAL A 171 29.74 17.02 3.11
C VAL A 171 30.26 18.44 2.89
N LEU A 172 29.35 19.41 2.78
CA LEU A 172 29.67 20.82 2.60
C LEU A 172 28.92 21.66 3.63
N CYS A 173 29.52 22.76 4.09
CA CYS A 173 28.75 23.74 4.85
C CYS A 173 27.78 24.49 3.93
N ALA A 174 26.71 25.04 4.48
CA ALA A 174 25.66 25.73 3.73
C ALA A 174 26.17 26.82 2.77
N ASN A 175 27.29 27.48 3.11
CA ASN A 175 27.89 28.49 2.23
C ASN A 175 28.65 27.86 1.06
N CYS A 176 29.52 26.88 1.31
CA CYS A 176 30.22 26.16 0.26
C CYS A 176 29.23 25.44 -0.67
N HIS A 177 28.18 24.84 -0.10
CA HIS A 177 27.13 24.18 -0.86
C HIS A 177 26.40 25.15 -1.81
N ARG A 178 26.11 26.38 -1.37
CA ARG A 178 25.52 27.43 -2.22
C ARG A 178 26.45 27.85 -3.35
N VAL A 179 27.76 27.90 -3.10
CA VAL A 179 28.76 28.23 -4.13
C VAL A 179 28.80 27.15 -5.20
N GLU A 180 28.73 25.86 -4.83
CA GLU A 180 28.71 24.77 -5.83
C GLU A 180 27.47 24.80 -6.72
N HIS A 181 26.32 25.25 -6.19
CA HIS A 181 25.09 25.40 -6.97
C HIS A 181 24.94 26.77 -7.65
N TYR A 182 25.92 27.67 -7.51
CA TYR A 182 25.84 29.01 -8.08
C TYR A 182 26.19 29.00 -9.57
N ASP A 183 25.19 29.29 -10.42
CA ASP A 183 25.40 29.53 -11.85
C ASP A 183 25.51 31.04 -12.11
N PRO A 184 26.71 31.55 -12.50
CA PRO A 184 26.87 32.98 -12.75
C PRO A 184 26.07 33.42 -13.99
N PRO A 185 25.49 34.63 -13.99
CA PRO A 185 24.82 35.15 -15.17
C PRO A 185 25.82 35.28 -16.34
N GLN A 186 25.44 34.78 -17.53
CA GLN A 186 26.25 34.96 -18.73
C GLN A 186 26.23 36.44 -19.16
N SER A 187 27.40 37.09 -19.18
CA SER A 187 27.53 38.42 -19.75
C SER A 187 27.71 38.33 -21.27
N GLU A 188 26.79 38.92 -22.05
CA GLU A 188 26.98 39.14 -23.49
C GLU A 188 28.06 40.21 -23.72
N SER A 189 29.33 39.80 -23.68
CA SER A 189 30.44 40.67 -24.08
C SER A 189 31.59 39.85 -24.64
N ASP A 190 31.36 39.16 -25.75
CA ASP A 190 32.40 38.76 -26.69
C ASP A 190 31.80 38.72 -28.10
N SER A 191 31.60 39.91 -28.65
CA SER A 191 31.42 40.14 -30.09
C SER A 191 31.99 41.52 -30.39
N VAL A 192 33.32 41.55 -30.46
CA VAL A 192 34.07 42.62 -31.16
C VAL A 192 34.31 42.15 -32.59
#